data_AF-A0AAV9VCI7-F1
#
_entry.id   AF-A0AAV9VCI7-F1
#
_cell.length_a   1.000
_cell.length_b   1.000
_cell.length_c   1.000
_cell.angle_alpha   90.00
_cell.angle_beta   90.00
_cell.angle_gamma   90.00
#
_symmetry.space_group_name_H-M   'P 1'
#
loop_
_entity.id
_entity.type
_entity.pdbx_description
1 polymer ?
#
loop_
_entity_poly.entity_id
_entity_poly.type
_entity_poly.pdbx_seq_one_letter_code
_entity_poly.pdbx_strand_id
1 'polypeptide(L)'
;MSPPNSEVPIILKPKAQNKENITTYWLEKRAFNHPYYLAKTDDWKTTKLKPLLKIIKACAADALRENEKLLNPITSRFPEQPENVIQQIYDAFLQKLEAQKQRTLLQVEGNPRDIQTVEEVYSLIHDMLQSTLNLEIEARYAGQKRWLFCWAVNERGKFDRRKAKAQKSAESANEEKKRQRISIQELVNEEQHGEQLEDEPEDSREA
;
A
#
# COMPACT_ATOMS: atom_id res chain seq x y z
N MET A 1 -29.55 -26.86 19.03
CA MET A 1 -28.98 -25.56 19.40
C MET A 1 -28.46 -24.92 18.13
N SER A 2 -29.11 -23.87 17.65
CA SER A 2 -28.58 -23.08 16.52
C SER A 2 -27.30 -22.39 16.99
N PRO A 3 -26.21 -22.39 16.22
CA PRO A 3 -24.98 -21.73 16.64
C PRO A 3 -25.27 -20.23 16.82
N PRO A 4 -24.81 -19.60 17.92
CA PRO A 4 -24.97 -18.17 18.09
C PRO A 4 -24.14 -17.44 17.02
N ASN A 5 -24.77 -16.49 16.31
CA ASN A 5 -24.18 -15.63 15.28
C ASN A 5 -23.82 -16.29 13.94
N SER A 6 -24.82 -16.67 13.14
CA SER A 6 -24.62 -17.00 11.71
C SER A 6 -24.53 -15.76 10.81
N GLU A 7 -24.97 -14.59 11.27
CA GLU A 7 -24.98 -13.37 10.47
C GLU A 7 -23.64 -12.63 10.53
N VAL A 8 -23.21 -12.15 9.37
CA VAL A 8 -22.01 -11.33 9.19
C VAL A 8 -22.21 -9.99 9.92
N PRO A 9 -21.34 -9.63 10.89
CA PRO A 9 -21.56 -8.48 11.76
C PRO A 9 -21.32 -7.15 11.05
N ILE A 10 -22.06 -6.09 11.39
CA ILE A 10 -21.76 -4.74 10.90
C ILE A 10 -20.58 -4.14 11.66
N ILE A 11 -19.56 -3.71 10.93
CA ILE A 11 -18.29 -3.18 11.42
C ILE A 11 -18.12 -1.75 10.88
N LEU A 12 -18.35 -0.78 11.76
CA LEU A 12 -18.26 0.65 11.43
C LEU A 12 -16.82 1.17 11.41
N LYS A 13 -16.50 2.09 10.51
CA LYS A 13 -15.19 2.74 10.45
C LYS A 13 -14.78 3.32 11.82
N PRO A 14 -13.52 3.13 12.29
CA PRO A 14 -13.07 3.71 13.55
C PRO A 14 -13.08 5.24 13.47
N LYS A 15 -13.62 5.89 14.52
CA LYS A 15 -13.49 7.34 14.72
C LYS A 15 -12.03 7.65 15.09
N ALA A 16 -11.41 8.59 14.39
CA ALA A 16 -10.02 8.96 14.65
C ALA A 16 -9.90 9.65 16.02
N GLN A 17 -9.21 9.02 16.97
CA GLN A 17 -8.75 9.66 18.21
C GLN A 17 -7.21 9.69 18.21
N ASN A 18 -6.64 10.78 17.69
CA ASN A 18 -5.28 11.29 17.95
C ASN A 18 -4.04 10.35 17.91
N LYS A 19 -4.07 9.16 17.30
CA LYS A 19 -2.84 8.35 17.10
C LYS A 19 -2.72 7.74 15.71
N GLU A 20 -1.53 7.84 15.13
CA GLU A 20 -1.16 7.15 13.88
C GLU A 20 -1.25 5.62 14.08
N ASN A 21 -1.66 4.89 13.03
CA ASN A 21 -1.89 3.44 12.98
C ASN A 21 -3.18 2.87 13.62
N ILE A 22 -4.15 3.71 13.99
CA ILE A 22 -5.45 3.26 14.53
C ILE A 22 -6.15 2.22 13.65
N THR A 23 -6.18 2.38 12.32
CA THR A 23 -7.02 1.49 11.50
C THR A 23 -6.50 0.05 11.45
N THR A 24 -5.19 -0.16 11.33
CA THR A 24 -4.61 -1.52 11.36
C THR A 24 -4.82 -2.16 12.73
N TYR A 25 -4.50 -1.43 13.81
CA TYR A 25 -4.75 -1.90 15.17
C TYR A 25 -6.22 -2.22 15.40
N TRP A 26 -7.13 -1.36 14.93
CA TRP A 26 -8.56 -1.53 15.11
C TRP A 26 -9.11 -2.71 14.32
N LEU A 27 -8.64 -2.90 13.08
CA LEU A 27 -8.94 -4.09 12.27
C LEU A 27 -8.50 -5.37 13.00
N GLU A 28 -7.26 -5.38 13.50
CA GLU A 28 -6.63 -6.56 14.14
C GLU A 28 -7.14 -6.85 15.55
N LYS A 29 -7.55 -5.84 16.32
CA LYS A 29 -7.84 -5.99 17.76
C LYS A 29 -9.31 -5.80 18.12
N ARG A 30 -10.11 -5.22 17.23
CA ARG A 30 -11.53 -4.92 17.52
C ARG A 30 -12.48 -5.39 16.44
N ALA A 31 -12.27 -4.97 15.20
CA ALA A 31 -13.19 -5.24 14.10
C ALA A 31 -13.42 -6.74 13.90
N PHE A 32 -12.33 -7.48 13.69
CA PHE A 32 -12.38 -8.90 13.37
C PHE A 32 -12.11 -9.77 14.60
N ASN A 33 -12.14 -9.21 15.81
CA ASN A 33 -12.16 -9.97 17.05
C ASN A 33 -13.59 -10.28 17.52
N HIS A 34 -14.57 -10.16 16.63
CA HIS A 34 -15.98 -10.46 16.88
C HIS A 34 -16.21 -11.98 16.95
N PRO A 35 -17.14 -12.49 17.79
CA PRO A 35 -17.42 -13.92 17.92
C PRO A 35 -17.64 -14.67 16.60
N TYR A 36 -18.31 -14.04 15.63
CA TYR A 36 -18.47 -14.56 14.27
C TYR A 36 -17.13 -14.97 13.63
N TYR A 37 -16.15 -14.05 13.63
CA TYR A 37 -14.85 -14.28 13.00
C TYR A 37 -13.98 -15.22 13.82
N LEU A 38 -14.06 -15.16 15.15
CA LEU A 38 -13.35 -16.09 16.02
C LEU A 38 -13.84 -17.53 15.82
N ALA A 39 -15.14 -17.74 15.68
CA ALA A 39 -15.70 -19.05 15.36
C ALA A 39 -15.27 -19.52 13.96
N LYS A 40 -15.33 -18.64 12.96
CA LYS A 40 -15.00 -18.98 11.56
C LYS A 40 -13.50 -19.25 11.32
N THR A 41 -12.62 -18.73 12.18
CA THR A 41 -11.15 -18.83 12.02
C THR A 41 -10.47 -19.68 13.10
N ASP A 42 -11.25 -20.30 13.99
CA ASP A 42 -10.77 -20.96 15.21
C ASP A 42 -9.77 -20.07 15.97
N ASP A 43 -10.24 -18.88 16.39
CA ASP A 43 -9.42 -17.87 17.07
C ASP A 43 -8.15 -17.49 16.29
N TRP A 44 -8.31 -17.28 14.98
CA TRP A 44 -7.21 -16.98 14.05
C TRP A 44 -6.10 -18.04 14.03
N LYS A 45 -6.34 -19.28 14.49
CA LYS A 45 -5.33 -20.35 14.44
C LYS A 45 -5.16 -20.86 13.02
N THR A 46 -6.26 -21.07 12.30
CA THR A 46 -6.25 -21.65 10.94
C THR A 46 -5.90 -20.63 9.87
N THR A 47 -6.47 -19.43 9.97
CA THR A 47 -6.26 -18.34 9.00
C THR A 47 -5.79 -17.08 9.73
N LYS A 48 -4.76 -16.41 9.20
CA LYS A 48 -4.23 -15.15 9.78
C LYS A 48 -4.81 -13.95 9.05
N LEU A 49 -5.18 -12.90 9.80
CA LEU A 49 -5.76 -11.67 9.25
C LEU A 49 -4.81 -10.91 8.31
N LYS A 50 -3.51 -10.86 8.63
CA LYS A 50 -2.51 -10.12 7.83
C LYS A 50 -2.44 -10.58 6.35
N PRO A 51 -2.37 -11.89 6.04
CA PRO A 51 -2.53 -12.39 4.68
C PRO A 51 -3.79 -11.90 3.96
N LEU A 52 -4.96 -11.93 4.62
CA LEU A 52 -6.23 -11.47 4.04
C LEU A 52 -6.16 -9.99 3.66
N LEU A 53 -5.67 -9.15 4.58
CA LEU A 53 -5.49 -7.72 4.32
C LEU A 53 -4.48 -7.44 3.20
N LYS A 54 -3.47 -8.31 3.03
CA LYS A 54 -2.50 -8.20 1.93
C LYS A 54 -3.16 -8.46 0.58
N ILE A 55 -4.03 -9.47 0.48
CA ILE A 55 -4.81 -9.76 -0.72
C ILE A 55 -5.71 -8.57 -1.06
N ILE A 56 -6.50 -8.08 -0.08
CA ILE A 56 -7.39 -6.93 -0.27
C ILE A 56 -6.62 -5.70 -0.78
N LYS A 57 -5.48 -5.38 -0.16
CA LYS A 57 -4.63 -4.24 -0.57
C LYS A 57 -4.07 -4.40 -1.98
N ALA A 58 -3.64 -5.60 -2.36
CA ALA A 58 -3.09 -5.85 -3.69
C ALA A 58 -4.17 -5.67 -4.78
N CYS A 59 -5.32 -6.34 -4.63
CA CYS A 59 -6.43 -6.22 -5.58
C CYS A 59 -6.96 -4.79 -5.66
N ALA A 60 -7.07 -4.08 -4.53
CA ALA A 60 -7.53 -2.69 -4.51
C ALA A 60 -6.55 -1.74 -5.23
N ALA A 61 -5.25 -1.98 -5.08
CA ALA A 61 -4.22 -1.20 -5.77
C ALA A 61 -4.23 -1.41 -7.28
N ASP A 62 -4.40 -2.66 -7.73
CA ASP A 62 -4.46 -2.96 -9.16
C ASP A 62 -5.73 -2.41 -9.80
N ALA A 63 -6.88 -2.52 -9.12
CA ALA A 63 -8.12 -1.89 -9.57
C ALA A 63 -8.00 -0.37 -9.68
N LEU A 64 -7.36 0.29 -8.71
CA LEU A 64 -7.10 1.73 -8.78
C LEU A 64 -6.21 2.09 -9.97
N ARG A 65 -5.13 1.34 -10.20
CA ARG A 65 -4.18 1.60 -11.29
C ARG A 65 -4.84 1.51 -12.67
N GLU A 66 -5.68 0.50 -12.89
CA GLU A 66 -6.39 0.31 -14.16
C GLU A 66 -7.44 1.40 -14.44
N ASN A 67 -7.93 2.03 -13.38
CA ASN A 67 -8.98 3.03 -13.44
C ASN A 67 -8.50 4.44 -13.04
N GLU A 68 -7.19 4.68 -13.04
CA GLU A 68 -6.61 5.95 -12.60
C GLU A 68 -7.16 7.15 -13.41
N LYS A 69 -7.45 6.92 -14.69
CA LYS A 69 -8.08 7.91 -15.59
C LYS A 69 -9.49 8.36 -15.16
N LEU A 70 -10.18 7.59 -14.33
CA LEU A 70 -11.50 7.95 -13.81
C LEU A 70 -11.42 8.92 -12.63
N LEU A 71 -10.23 9.06 -12.02
CA LEU A 71 -10.03 9.92 -10.86
C LEU A 71 -10.09 11.39 -11.25
N ASN A 72 -10.84 12.17 -10.48
CA ASN A 72 -10.81 13.61 -10.60
C ASN A 72 -9.46 14.14 -10.06
N PRO A 73 -8.63 14.79 -10.89
CA PRO A 73 -7.32 15.29 -10.49
C PRO A 73 -7.38 16.44 -9.47
N ILE A 74 -8.52 17.14 -9.37
CA ILE A 74 -8.75 18.21 -8.40
C ILE A 74 -8.98 17.64 -7.00
N THR A 75 -9.47 16.41 -6.91
CA THR A 75 -9.84 15.79 -5.63
C THR A 75 -8.61 15.19 -4.96
N SER A 76 -8.30 15.67 -3.76
CA SER A 76 -7.03 15.38 -3.07
C SER A 76 -6.92 13.95 -2.53
N ARG A 77 -8.05 13.28 -2.27
CA ARG A 77 -8.11 11.95 -1.66
C ARG A 77 -9.11 11.04 -2.37
N PHE A 78 -8.80 9.75 -2.45
CA PHE A 78 -9.68 8.76 -3.06
C PHE A 78 -11.11 8.70 -2.45
N PRO A 79 -11.30 8.75 -1.12
CA PRO A 79 -12.64 8.68 -0.52
C PRO A 79 -13.52 9.91 -0.78
N GLU A 80 -12.95 10.99 -1.34
CA GLU A 80 -13.64 12.22 -1.72
C GLU A 80 -14.05 12.21 -3.20
N GLN A 81 -13.70 11.16 -3.95
CA GLN A 81 -14.12 11.00 -5.34
C GLN A 81 -15.65 10.81 -5.43
N PRO A 82 -16.28 11.17 -6.55
CA PRO A 82 -17.69 10.90 -6.78
C PRO A 82 -18.07 9.42 -6.56
N GLU A 83 -19.24 9.14 -5.98
CA GLU A 83 -19.68 7.77 -5.65
C GLU A 83 -19.69 6.85 -6.87
N ASN A 84 -20.07 7.34 -8.05
CA ASN A 84 -20.05 6.56 -9.29
C ASN A 84 -18.63 6.16 -9.70
N VAL A 85 -17.62 6.97 -9.40
CA VAL A 85 -16.21 6.64 -9.63
C VAL A 85 -15.74 5.62 -8.59
N ILE A 86 -16.06 5.83 -7.31
CA ILE A 86 -15.71 4.88 -6.23
C ILE A 86 -16.34 3.50 -6.50
N GLN A 87 -17.61 3.46 -6.93
CA GLN A 87 -18.32 2.24 -7.26
C GLN A 87 -17.67 1.51 -8.44
N GLN A 88 -17.36 2.19 -9.55
CA GLN A 88 -16.70 1.56 -10.71
C GLN A 88 -15.34 0.93 -10.33
N ILE A 89 -14.55 1.63 -9.53
CA ILE A 89 -13.25 1.12 -9.08
C ILE A 89 -13.43 -0.03 -8.08
N TYR A 90 -14.48 0.01 -7.26
CA TYR A 90 -14.85 -1.09 -6.38
C TYR A 90 -15.28 -2.34 -7.15
N ASP A 91 -16.05 -2.21 -8.22
CA ASP A 91 -16.44 -3.34 -9.07
C ASP A 91 -15.23 -3.96 -9.75
N ALA A 92 -14.31 -3.13 -10.25
CA ALA A 92 -13.03 -3.61 -10.77
C ALA A 92 -12.22 -4.34 -9.68
N PHE A 93 -12.23 -3.84 -8.43
CA PHE A 93 -11.60 -4.53 -7.30
C PHE A 93 -12.20 -5.92 -7.03
N LEU A 94 -13.53 -6.06 -7.07
CA LEU A 94 -14.19 -7.36 -6.90
C LEU A 94 -13.81 -8.33 -8.02
N GLN A 95 -13.71 -7.85 -9.26
CA GLN A 95 -13.24 -8.66 -10.39
C GLN A 95 -11.78 -9.11 -10.20
N LYS A 96 -10.91 -8.24 -9.68
CA LYS A 96 -9.52 -8.61 -9.36
C LYS A 96 -9.44 -9.65 -8.25
N LEU A 97 -10.31 -9.55 -7.25
CA LEU A 97 -10.37 -10.52 -6.16
C LEU A 97 -10.76 -11.90 -6.68
N GLU A 98 -11.78 -11.97 -7.53
CA GLU A 98 -12.23 -13.22 -8.14
C GLU A 98 -11.16 -13.81 -9.08
N ALA A 99 -10.54 -13.00 -9.92
CA ALA A 99 -9.45 -13.46 -10.79
C ALA A 99 -8.26 -14.02 -10.00
N GLN A 100 -7.91 -13.38 -8.88
CA GLN A 100 -6.84 -13.84 -7.99
C GLN A 100 -7.22 -15.15 -7.29
N LYS A 101 -8.48 -15.34 -6.90
CA LYS A 101 -9.02 -16.61 -6.39
C LYS A 101 -8.84 -17.72 -7.41
N GLN A 102 -9.32 -17.52 -8.64
CA GLN A 102 -9.22 -18.51 -9.72
C GLN A 102 -7.77 -18.87 -10.02
N ARG A 103 -6.87 -17.88 -10.07
CA ARG A 103 -5.44 -18.13 -10.25
C ARG A 103 -4.85 -18.97 -9.12
N THR A 104 -5.27 -18.73 -7.88
CA THR A 104 -4.79 -19.49 -6.71
C THR A 104 -5.32 -20.93 -6.75
N LEU A 105 -6.59 -21.13 -7.11
CA LEU A 105 -7.20 -22.44 -7.29
C LEU A 105 -6.47 -23.28 -8.35
N LEU A 106 -6.07 -22.68 -9.46
CA LEU A 106 -5.28 -23.35 -10.50
C LEU A 106 -3.88 -23.77 -10.04
N GLN A 107 -3.33 -23.13 -9.00
CA GLN A 107 -1.99 -23.42 -8.47
C GLN A 107 -1.98 -24.53 -7.42
N VAL A 108 -3.13 -24.76 -6.75
CA VAL A 108 -3.27 -25.85 -5.79
C VAL A 108 -3.75 -27.09 -6.56
N GLU A 109 -2.79 -27.90 -7.01
CA GLU A 109 -2.98 -29.06 -7.91
C GLU A 109 -3.96 -30.14 -7.38
N GLY A 110 -5.26 -29.89 -7.47
CA GLY A 110 -6.32 -30.89 -7.26
C GLY A 110 -6.45 -31.46 -5.84
N ASN A 111 -5.61 -31.05 -4.87
CA ASN A 111 -5.75 -31.46 -3.47
C ASN A 111 -7.03 -30.82 -2.89
N PRO A 112 -8.05 -31.63 -2.51
CA PRO A 112 -9.33 -31.08 -2.03
C PRO A 112 -9.18 -30.19 -0.80
N ARG A 113 -8.20 -30.49 0.07
CA ARG A 113 -7.96 -29.72 1.29
C ARG A 113 -7.40 -28.32 0.99
N ASP A 114 -6.52 -28.23 -0.01
CA ASP A 114 -5.92 -26.95 -0.40
C ASP A 114 -6.95 -26.08 -1.13
N ILE A 115 -7.79 -26.68 -1.98
CA ILE A 115 -8.93 -26.02 -2.63
C ILE A 115 -9.88 -25.44 -1.56
N GLN A 116 -10.29 -26.26 -0.59
CA GLN A 116 -11.15 -25.81 0.50
C GLN A 116 -10.53 -24.63 1.27
N THR A 117 -9.23 -24.70 1.55
CA THR A 117 -8.51 -23.61 2.24
C THR A 117 -8.54 -22.31 1.44
N VAL A 118 -8.38 -22.38 0.12
CA VAL A 118 -8.50 -21.22 -0.77
C VAL A 118 -9.92 -20.66 -0.71
N GLU A 119 -10.94 -21.50 -0.83
CA GLU A 119 -12.34 -21.05 -0.76
C GLU A 119 -12.70 -20.39 0.57
N GLU A 120 -12.25 -20.95 1.69
CA GLU A 120 -12.42 -20.39 3.03
C GLU A 120 -11.77 -19.01 3.16
N VAL A 121 -10.56 -18.84 2.63
CA VAL A 121 -9.85 -17.55 2.62
C VAL A 121 -10.63 -16.48 1.86
N TYR A 122 -11.11 -16.77 0.65
CA TYR A 122 -11.84 -15.79 -0.13
C TYR A 122 -13.26 -15.55 0.41
N SER A 123 -13.93 -16.58 0.93
CA SER A 123 -15.20 -16.42 1.65
C SER A 123 -15.04 -15.44 2.83
N LEU A 124 -13.98 -15.60 3.61
CA LEU A 124 -13.69 -14.73 4.74
C LEU A 124 -13.43 -13.27 4.30
N ILE A 125 -12.73 -13.06 3.18
CA ILE A 125 -12.54 -11.72 2.60
C ILE A 125 -13.89 -11.10 2.21
N HIS A 126 -14.79 -11.87 1.59
CA HIS A 126 -16.13 -11.39 1.25
C HIS A 126 -16.93 -10.98 2.49
N ASP A 127 -16.91 -11.79 3.56
CA ASP A 127 -17.57 -11.42 4.81
C ASP A 127 -16.99 -10.14 5.40
N MET A 128 -15.67 -9.96 5.35
CA MET A 128 -15.01 -8.73 5.82
C MET A 128 -15.46 -7.50 5.01
N LEU A 129 -15.59 -7.63 3.69
CA LEU A 129 -16.09 -6.56 2.83
C LEU A 129 -17.56 -6.26 3.12
N GLN A 130 -18.39 -7.28 3.30
CA GLN A 130 -19.80 -7.13 3.65
C GLN A 130 -19.99 -6.50 5.02
N SER A 131 -19.24 -6.95 6.03
CA SER A 131 -19.27 -6.37 7.38
C SER A 131 -18.95 -4.89 7.39
N THR A 132 -18.08 -4.46 6.49
CA THR A 132 -17.59 -3.08 6.42
C THR A 132 -18.33 -2.23 5.38
N LEU A 133 -19.35 -2.80 4.74
CA LEU A 133 -20.26 -2.11 3.84
C LEU A 133 -21.34 -1.41 4.65
N ASN A 134 -21.38 -0.09 4.59
CA ASN A 134 -22.39 0.70 5.28
C ASN A 134 -23.33 1.37 4.27
N LEU A 135 -24.42 0.67 3.95
CA LEU A 135 -25.41 1.11 2.96
C LEU A 135 -26.31 2.24 3.46
N GLU A 136 -26.41 2.43 4.77
CA GLU A 136 -27.25 3.46 5.40
C GLU A 136 -26.61 4.86 5.38
N ILE A 137 -25.33 4.92 5.01
CA ILE A 137 -24.61 6.19 4.90
C ILE A 137 -25.06 6.98 3.66
N GLU A 138 -25.37 8.27 3.87
CA GLU A 138 -25.69 9.22 2.80
C GLU A 138 -24.60 9.31 1.72
N ALA A 139 -25.00 9.56 0.48
CA ALA A 139 -24.11 9.60 -0.69
C ALA A 139 -22.92 10.58 -0.56
N ARG A 140 -23.08 11.67 0.20
CA ARG A 140 -21.99 12.63 0.48
C ARG A 140 -20.82 12.04 1.28
N TYR A 141 -20.99 10.85 1.85
CA TYR A 141 -19.98 10.09 2.56
C TYR A 141 -19.68 8.77 1.85
N ALA A 142 -19.73 8.75 0.52
CA ALA A 142 -19.37 7.62 -0.35
C ALA A 142 -18.12 6.83 0.11
N GLY A 143 -17.05 7.54 0.49
CA GLY A 143 -15.83 6.94 1.03
C GLY A 143 -15.96 6.20 2.37
N GLN A 144 -17.09 6.35 3.06
CA GLN A 144 -17.46 5.63 4.29
C GLN A 144 -18.36 4.42 4.02
N LYS A 145 -19.10 4.42 2.90
CA LYS A 145 -19.94 3.26 2.49
C LYS A 145 -19.10 2.01 2.29
N ARG A 146 -17.91 2.13 1.68
CA ARG A 146 -16.96 1.02 1.43
C ARG A 146 -15.64 1.27 2.14
N TRP A 147 -15.69 1.50 3.44
CA TRP A 147 -14.55 2.09 4.15
C TRP A 147 -13.31 1.19 4.20
N LEU A 148 -13.47 -0.14 4.27
CA LEU A 148 -12.34 -1.08 4.26
C LEU A 148 -11.58 -1.02 2.93
N PHE A 149 -12.32 -1.02 1.83
CA PHE A 149 -11.76 -0.84 0.49
C PHE A 149 -11.06 0.53 0.34
N CYS A 150 -11.73 1.61 0.74
CA CYS A 150 -11.16 2.96 0.68
C CYS A 150 -9.89 3.09 1.56
N TRP A 151 -9.85 2.41 2.71
CA TRP A 151 -8.65 2.30 3.52
C TRP A 151 -7.53 1.55 2.77
N ALA A 152 -7.84 0.41 2.16
CA ALA A 152 -6.87 -0.40 1.43
C ALA A 152 -6.22 0.37 0.26
N VAL A 153 -7.04 1.10 -0.50
CA VAL A 153 -6.58 2.01 -1.56
C VAL A 153 -5.60 3.07 -1.01
N ASN A 154 -5.98 3.75 0.07
CA ASN A 154 -5.16 4.82 0.64
C ASN A 154 -3.83 4.32 1.24
N GLU A 155 -3.81 3.12 1.82
CA GLU A 155 -2.59 2.54 2.36
C GLU A 155 -1.54 2.27 1.27
N ARG A 156 -1.97 1.90 0.06
CA ARG A 156 -1.05 1.76 -1.07
C ARG A 156 -0.60 3.12 -1.61
N GLY A 157 -1.50 4.09 -1.72
CA GLY A 157 -1.12 5.46 -2.09
C GLY A 157 -0.04 6.06 -1.17
N LYS A 158 -0.11 5.78 0.14
CA LYS A 158 0.98 6.13 1.08
C LYS A 158 2.28 5.38 0.80
N PHE A 159 2.22 4.10 0.48
CA PHE A 159 3.40 3.30 0.14
C PHE A 159 4.08 3.82 -1.13
N ASP A 160 3.34 4.08 -2.19
CA ASP A 160 3.88 4.57 -3.46
C ASP A 160 4.47 5.98 -3.31
N ARG A 161 3.81 6.88 -2.54
CA ARG A 161 4.38 8.20 -2.19
C ARG A 161 5.67 8.09 -1.39
N ARG A 162 5.74 7.16 -0.42
CA ARG A 162 6.98 6.92 0.36
C ARG A 162 8.10 6.38 -0.52
N LYS A 163 7.80 5.45 -1.43
CA LYS A 163 8.77 4.91 -2.39
C LYS A 163 9.30 6.00 -3.33
N ALA A 164 8.41 6.84 -3.88
CA ALA A 164 8.80 7.96 -4.73
C ALA A 164 9.69 8.99 -3.99
N LYS A 165 9.37 9.30 -2.72
CA LYS A 165 10.19 10.18 -1.89
C LYS A 165 11.57 9.59 -1.60
N ALA A 166 11.64 8.29 -1.30
CA ALA A 166 12.90 7.59 -1.07
C ALA A 166 13.78 7.57 -2.33
N GLN A 167 13.18 7.35 -3.50
CA GLN A 167 13.88 7.36 -4.78
C GLN A 167 14.46 8.74 -5.11
N LYS A 168 13.66 9.82 -4.99
CA LYS A 168 14.16 11.19 -5.18
C LYS A 168 15.31 11.53 -4.21
N SER A 169 15.20 11.10 -2.96
CA SER A 169 16.26 11.32 -1.96
C SER A 169 17.56 10.56 -2.32
N ALA A 170 17.43 9.35 -2.87
CA ALA A 170 18.58 8.57 -3.34
C ALA A 170 19.23 9.17 -4.59
N GLU A 171 18.43 9.69 -5.53
CA GLU A 171 18.90 10.39 -6.72
C GLU A 171 19.66 11.67 -6.35
N SER A 172 19.11 12.51 -5.47
CA SER A 172 19.81 13.72 -4.99
C SER A 172 21.11 13.39 -4.25
N ALA A 173 21.12 12.36 -3.40
CA ALA A 173 22.34 11.93 -2.71
C ALA A 173 23.41 11.40 -3.67
N ASN A 174 23.02 10.80 -4.80
CA ASN A 174 23.95 10.31 -5.80
C ASN A 174 24.53 11.45 -6.65
N GLU A 175 23.72 12.46 -7.00
CA GLU A 175 24.19 13.68 -7.67
C GLU A 175 25.17 14.47 -6.80
N GLU A 176 24.90 14.60 -5.50
CA GLU A 176 25.78 15.28 -4.55
C GLU A 176 27.13 14.56 -4.43
N LYS A 177 27.14 13.22 -4.32
CA LYS A 177 28.38 12.43 -4.34
C LYS A 177 29.16 12.58 -5.64
N LYS A 178 28.46 12.69 -6.78
CA LYS A 178 29.10 12.93 -8.08
C LYS A 178 29.74 14.32 -8.14
N ARG A 179 29.06 15.35 -7.64
CA ARG A 179 29.61 16.72 -7.55
C ARG A 179 30.83 16.79 -6.64
N GLN A 180 30.79 16.16 -5.47
CA GLN A 180 31.93 16.10 -4.55
C GLN A 180 33.13 15.39 -5.18
N ARG A 181 32.92 14.29 -5.93
CA ARG A 181 34.00 13.61 -6.65
C ARG A 181 34.65 14.49 -7.73
N ILE A 182 33.84 15.22 -8.50
CA ILE A 182 34.35 16.13 -9.52
C ILE A 182 35.18 17.25 -8.88
N SER A 183 34.66 17.87 -7.81
CA SER A 183 35.38 18.92 -7.09
C SER A 183 36.70 18.45 -6.48
N ILE A 184 36.77 17.24 -5.93
CA ILE A 184 38.02 16.66 -5.42
C ILE A 184 39.01 16.40 -6.56
N GLN A 185 38.53 15.90 -7.71
CA GLN A 185 39.38 15.65 -8.87
C GLN A 185 39.97 16.96 -9.44
N GLU A 186 39.18 18.03 -9.45
CA GLU A 186 39.63 19.37 -9.87
C GLU A 186 40.70 19.92 -8.92
N LEU A 187 40.52 19.82 -7.60
CA LEU A 187 41.52 20.23 -6.61
C LEU A 187 42.83 19.44 -6.72
N VAL A 188 42.76 18.12 -6.94
CA VAL A 188 43.95 17.27 -7.11
C VAL A 188 44.71 17.62 -8.40
N ASN A 189 44.01 18.01 -9.47
CA ASN A 189 44.65 18.42 -10.72
C ASN A 189 45.30 19.81 -10.62
N GLU A 190 44.74 20.73 -9.82
CA GLU A 190 45.33 22.05 -9.56
C GLU A 190 46.62 21.96 -8.73
N GLU A 191 46.66 21.07 -7.72
CA GLU A 191 47.89 20.83 -6.94
C GLU A 191 49.03 20.24 -7.80
N GLN A 192 48.72 19.34 -8.75
CA GLN A 192 49.74 18.76 -9.64
C GLN A 192 50.31 19.74 -10.69
N HIS A 193 49.61 20.83 -10.99
CA HIS A 193 50.10 21.88 -11.90
C HIS A 193 50.76 23.06 -11.19
N GLY A 194 50.58 23.21 -9.88
CA GLY A 194 51.24 24.23 -9.07
C GLY A 194 52.72 23.93 -8.73
N GLU A 195 53.16 22.67 -8.85
CA GLU A 195 54.49 22.22 -8.40
C GLU A 195 55.59 22.26 -9.49
N GLN A 196 55.36 22.94 -10.62
CA GLN A 196 56.31 23.04 -11.75
C GLN A 196 56.90 24.45 -11.99
N LEU A 197 56.73 25.40 -11.06
CA LEU A 197 57.14 26.79 -11.26
C LEU A 197 58.04 27.36 -10.16
N GLU A 198 58.98 26.59 -9.62
CA GLU A 198 60.11 27.18 -8.85
C GLU A 198 61.38 26.37 -9.10
N ASP A 199 62.12 26.73 -10.15
CA ASP A 199 63.59 26.59 -10.22
C ASP A 199 64.08 27.33 -11.49
N GLU A 200 63.94 28.65 -11.51
CA GLU A 200 64.83 29.49 -12.33
C GLU A 200 66.03 29.90 -11.46
N PRO A 201 67.24 29.40 -11.73
CA PRO A 201 68.43 30.03 -11.19
C PRO A 201 68.72 31.33 -11.96
N GLU A 202 68.50 32.44 -11.27
CA GLU A 202 68.96 33.78 -11.62
C GLU A 202 70.48 33.81 -11.95
N ASP A 203 70.76 34.43 -13.10
CA ASP A 203 71.82 35.41 -13.37
C ASP A 203 73.19 35.24 -12.72
N SER A 204 74.23 35.10 -13.55
CA SER A 204 75.51 35.78 -13.33
C SER A 204 76.30 35.92 -14.64
N ARG A 205 75.97 36.98 -15.37
CA ARG A 205 76.86 37.99 -15.99
C ARG A 205 78.32 37.64 -16.38
N GLU A 206 78.55 37.83 -17.68
CA GLU A 206 79.66 38.56 -18.34
C GLU A 206 80.92 38.94 -17.53
N ALA A 207 82.08 38.46 -18.00
CA ALA A 207 83.12 39.29 -18.63
C ALA A 207 84.21 38.41 -19.27
#